data_AF-A0A9D5V4P6-F1
#
_entry.id   AF-A0A9D5V4P6-F1
#
_cell.length_a   1.000
_cell.length_b   1.000
_cell.length_c   1.000
_cell.angle_alpha   90.00
_cell.angle_beta   90.00
_cell.angle_gamma   90.00
#
_symmetry.space_group_name_H-M   'P 1'
#
loop_
_entity.id
_entity.type
_entity.pdbx_description
1 polymer ?
#
loop_
_entity_poly.entity_id
_entity_poly.type
_entity_poly.pdbx_seq_one_letter_code
_entity_poly.pdbx_strand_id
1 'polypeptide(L)'
;MAGKCPFCGHRNMAAKQVEYLYRLGEQFMMVTDVPCLECEFCGEQYFEAAVLKRIEADFLAIQHSGKKPMKTIQVPVETYSNL
;
A
#
# COMPACT_ATOMS: atom_id res chain seq x y z
N MET A 1 -13.75 -13.50 -15.97
CA MET A 1 -13.91 -13.99 -14.59
C MET A 1 -13.90 -12.80 -13.63
N ALA A 2 -14.90 -11.93 -13.71
CA ALA A 2 -15.00 -10.75 -12.85
C ALA A 2 -15.99 -11.06 -11.72
N GLY A 3 -15.60 -10.77 -10.48
CA GLY A 3 -16.46 -10.96 -9.31
C GLY A 3 -16.21 -12.23 -8.50
N LYS A 4 -15.03 -12.85 -8.57
CA LYS A 4 -14.57 -13.85 -7.59
C LYS A 4 -13.15 -13.50 -7.17
N CYS A 5 -12.92 -13.40 -5.86
CA CYS A 5 -11.60 -13.24 -5.27
C CYS A 5 -10.70 -14.40 -5.71
N PRO A 6 -9.59 -14.14 -6.41
CA PRO A 6 -8.62 -15.17 -6.78
C PRO A 6 -8.03 -15.93 -5.59
N PHE A 7 -7.93 -15.29 -4.42
CA PHE A 7 -7.37 -15.88 -3.21
C PHE A 7 -8.37 -16.79 -2.45
N CYS A 8 -9.47 -16.24 -1.96
CA CYS A 8 -10.41 -16.98 -1.09
C CYS A 8 -11.66 -17.51 -1.81
N GLY A 9 -11.88 -17.09 -3.05
CA GLY A 9 -13.01 -17.53 -3.86
C GLY A 9 -14.38 -16.92 -3.52
N HIS A 10 -14.46 -15.98 -2.58
CA HIS A 10 -15.70 -15.21 -2.36
C HIS A 10 -15.97 -14.25 -3.51
N ARG A 11 -17.23 -13.88 -3.71
CA ARG A 11 -17.63 -13.04 -4.85
C ARG A 11 -17.65 -11.55 -4.58
N ASN A 12 -17.54 -11.17 -3.32
CA ASN A 12 -17.68 -9.79 -2.92
C ASN A 12 -16.34 -9.06 -3.08
N MET A 13 -16.17 -8.40 -4.23
CA MET A 13 -15.03 -7.55 -4.55
C MET A 13 -15.54 -6.12 -4.73
N ALA A 14 -14.96 -5.16 -4.03
CA ALA A 14 -15.37 -3.76 -4.07
C ALA A 14 -14.20 -2.86 -4.42
N ALA A 15 -14.46 -1.81 -5.21
CA ALA A 15 -13.48 -0.76 -5.43
C ALA A 15 -13.35 0.08 -4.15
N LYS A 16 -12.12 0.27 -3.67
CA LYS A 16 -11.82 1.02 -2.44
C LYS A 16 -10.63 1.94 -2.64
N GLN A 17 -10.52 2.91 -1.74
CA GLN A 17 -9.34 3.75 -1.56
C GLN A 17 -8.75 3.38 -0.21
N VAL A 18 -7.50 2.95 -0.20
CA VAL A 18 -6.83 2.38 0.98
C VAL A 18 -5.52 3.08 1.27
N GLU A 19 -5.02 2.89 2.49
CA GLU A 19 -3.65 3.24 2.83
C GLU A 19 -2.71 2.11 2.37
N TYR A 20 -1.63 2.48 1.67
CA TYR A 20 -0.60 1.56 1.20
C TYR A 20 0.75 1.93 1.80
N LEU A 21 1.36 0.98 2.52
CA LEU A 21 2.71 1.14 3.06
C LEU A 21 3.74 0.57 2.09
N TYR A 22 4.42 1.44 1.34
CA TYR A 22 5.56 1.04 0.53
C TYR A 22 6.81 0.95 1.40
N ARG A 23 7.50 -0.20 1.36
CA ARG A 23 8.72 -0.45 2.13
C ARG A 23 9.83 -0.95 1.21
N LEU A 24 10.99 -0.31 1.29
CA LEU A 24 12.25 -0.80 0.71
C LEU A 24 13.33 -0.77 1.79
N GLY A 25 13.74 -1.94 2.27
CA GLY A 25 14.64 -2.04 3.42
C GLY A 25 14.03 -1.42 4.68
N GLU A 26 14.73 -0.48 5.29
CA GLU A 26 14.31 0.26 6.49
C GLU A 26 13.56 1.57 6.16
N GLN A 27 13.38 1.88 4.88
CA GLN A 27 12.70 3.09 4.44
C GLN A 27 11.23 2.80 4.16
N PHE A 28 10.37 3.69 4.64
CA PHE A 28 8.92 3.57 4.55
C PHE A 28 8.33 4.82 3.91
N MET A 29 7.31 4.62 3.08
CA MET A 29 6.43 5.68 2.62
C MET A 29 4.99 5.20 2.71
N MET A 30 4.20 5.95 3.47
CA MET A 30 2.76 5.77 3.56
C MET A 30 2.10 6.57 2.44
N VAL A 31 1.29 5.91 1.64
CA VAL A 31 0.51 6.53 0.56
C VAL A 31 -0.96 6.37 0.90
N THR A 32 -1.69 7.47 1.02
CA THR A 32 -3.13 7.45 1.29
C THR A 32 -3.91 7.43 -0.02
N ASP A 33 -5.18 7.04 0.08
CA ASP A 33 -6.16 7.11 -1.02
C ASP A 33 -5.75 6.32 -2.26
N VAL A 34 -5.06 5.19 -2.07
CA VAL A 34 -4.61 4.33 -3.18
C VAL A 34 -5.79 3.51 -3.69
N PRO A 35 -6.17 3.63 -4.98
CA PRO A 35 -7.28 2.88 -5.52
C PRO A 35 -6.92 1.40 -5.67
N CYS A 36 -7.80 0.52 -5.21
CA CYS A 36 -7.66 -0.92 -5.34
C CYS A 36 -9.03 -1.60 -5.48
N LEU A 37 -9.00 -2.88 -5.86
CA LEU A 37 -10.12 -3.79 -5.72
C LEU A 37 -9.87 -4.66 -4.50
N GLU A 38 -10.74 -4.60 -3.49
CA GLU A 38 -10.59 -5.36 -2.24
C GLU A 38 -11.68 -6.43 -2.13
N CYS A 39 -11.31 -7.63 -1.67
CA CYS A 39 -12.28 -8.63 -1.24
C CYS A 39 -12.84 -8.25 0.12
N GLU A 40 -14.14 -7.94 0.20
CA GLU A 40 -14.76 -7.54 1.47
C GLU A 40 -14.89 -8.69 2.48
N PHE A 41 -14.60 -9.94 2.07
CA PHE A 41 -14.61 -11.10 2.95
C PHE A 41 -13.25 -11.38 3.60
N CYS A 42 -12.16 -11.42 2.81
CA CYS A 42 -10.83 -11.79 3.32
C CYS A 42 -9.83 -10.63 3.36
N GLY A 43 -10.19 -9.46 2.84
CA GLY A 43 -9.31 -8.27 2.81
C GLY A 43 -8.24 -8.29 1.72
N GLU A 44 -8.26 -9.26 0.80
CA GLU A 44 -7.27 -9.32 -0.28
C GLU A 44 -7.41 -8.12 -1.23
N GLN A 45 -6.31 -7.41 -1.51
CA GLN A 45 -6.29 -6.18 -2.30
C GLN A 45 -5.55 -6.38 -3.62
N TYR A 46 -6.17 -5.91 -4.72
CA TYR A 46 -5.61 -5.94 -6.06
C TYR A 46 -5.40 -4.52 -6.55
N PHE A 47 -4.17 -4.19 -6.92
CA PHE A 47 -3.77 -2.88 -7.41
C PHE A 47 -3.44 -2.95 -8.90
N GLU A 48 -3.74 -1.88 -9.64
CA GLU A 48 -3.26 -1.76 -11.00
C GLU A 48 -1.74 -1.56 -11.02
N ALA A 49 -1.07 -2.20 -11.98
CA ALA A 49 0.39 -2.09 -12.11
C ALA A 49 0.87 -0.64 -12.29
N ALA A 50 0.09 0.20 -12.97
CA ALA A 50 0.41 1.62 -13.15
C ALA A 50 0.38 2.40 -11.83
N VAL A 51 -0.54 2.06 -10.92
CA VAL A 51 -0.63 2.67 -9.58
C VAL A 51 0.61 2.33 -8.77
N LEU A 52 1.01 1.06 -8.72
CA LEU A 52 2.19 0.62 -7.96
C LEU A 52 3.50 1.21 -8.53
N LYS A 53 3.64 1.25 -9.87
CA LYS A 53 4.82 1.87 -10.51
C LYS A 53 4.94 3.36 -10.20
N ARG A 54 3.81 4.07 -10.11
CA ARG A 54 3.80 5.48 -9.72
C ARG A 54 4.24 5.66 -8.28
N ILE A 55 3.77 4.82 -7.36
CA ILE A 55 4.19 4.82 -5.95
C ILE A 55 5.69 4.59 -5.83
N GLU A 56 6.22 3.58 -6.51
CA GLU A 56 7.66 3.28 -6.52
C GLU A 56 8.50 4.44 -7.08
N ALA A 57 8.09 5.02 -8.22
CA ALA A 57 8.80 6.16 -8.79
C ALA A 57 8.82 7.36 -7.82
N ASP A 58 7.72 7.60 -7.11
CA ASP A 58 7.64 8.68 -6.12
C ASP A 58 8.52 8.43 -4.91
N PHE A 59 8.53 7.18 -4.42
CA PHE A 59 9.40 6.73 -3.35
C PHE A 59 10.87 7.01 -3.70
N LEU A 60 11.30 6.57 -4.88
CA LEU A 60 12.68 6.78 -5.35
C LEU A 60 13.01 8.27 -5.49
N ALA A 61 12.06 9.09 -5.97
CA ALA A 61 12.26 10.54 -6.07
C ALA A 61 12.45 11.20 -4.70
N ILE A 62 11.75 10.73 -3.67
CA ILE A 62 11.89 11.21 -2.30
C ILE A 62 13.24 10.80 -1.72
N GLN A 63 13.65 9.54 -1.92
CA GLN A 63 14.89 9.02 -1.32
C GLN A 63 16.17 9.49 -2.03
N HIS A 64 16.14 9.65 -3.36
CA HIS A 64 17.36 9.84 -4.15
C HIS A 64 17.40 11.17 -4.91
N SER A 65 16.25 11.77 -5.22
CA SER A 65 16.18 12.95 -6.09
C SER A 65 15.88 14.25 -5.32
N GLY A 66 15.82 14.20 -3.99
CA GLY A 66 15.58 15.37 -3.13
C GLY A 66 14.14 15.88 -3.15
N LYS A 67 13.18 15.10 -3.68
CA LYS A 67 11.75 15.44 -3.58
C LYS A 67 11.35 15.45 -2.10
N LYS A 68 10.68 16.51 -1.65
CA LYS A 68 10.15 16.57 -0.28
C LYS A 68 8.80 15.83 -0.19
N PRO A 69 8.58 15.00 0.85
CA PRO A 69 7.27 14.41 1.10
C PRO A 69 6.25 15.50 1.47
N MET A 70 4.96 15.21 1.29
CA MET A 70 3.89 16.13 1.68
C MET A 70 3.86 16.37 3.20
N LYS A 71 4.12 15.32 3.96
CA LYS A 71 4.22 15.33 5.42
C LYS A 71 5.15 14.20 5.85
N THR A 72 5.84 14.40 6.96
CA THR A 72 6.59 13.37 7.66
C THR A 72 5.98 13.17 9.04
N ILE A 73 5.90 11.92 9.50
CA ILE A 73 5.51 11.55 10.86
C ILE A 73 6.67 10.80 11.52
N GLN A 74 6.78 10.91 12.84
CA GLN A 74 7.65 10.04 13.63
C GLN A 74 6.85 8.81 14.04
N VAL A 75 7.40 7.62 13.80
CA VAL A 75 6.76 6.35 14.13
C VAL A 75 7.66 5.59 15.12
N PRO A 76 7.19 5.28 16.34
CA PRO A 76 7.95 4.46 17.27
C PRO A 76 8.02 3.02 16.75
N VAL A 77 9.15 2.36 16.98
CA VAL A 77 9.40 0.97 16.59
C VAL A 77 9.77 0.18 17.83
N GLU A 78 8.93 -0.80 18.17
CA GLU A 78 9.14 -1.67 19.32
C GLU A 78 9.40 -3.11 18.86
N THR A 79 10.16 -3.85 19.67
CA THR A 79 10.36 -5.29 19.45
C THR A 79 9.47 -6.05 20.42
N TYR A 80 8.65 -6.98 19.91
CA TYR A 80 7.67 -7.72 20.73
C TYR A 80 8.30 -8.42 21.95
N SER A 81 9.54 -8.91 21.85
CA SER A 81 10.25 -9.54 22.96
C SER A 81 10.59 -8.60 24.12
N ASN A 82 10.51 -7.29 23.91
CA ASN A 82 10.88 -6.25 24.88
C ASN A 82 9.66 -5.42 25.35
N LEU A 83 8.44 -5.79 24.93
CA LEU A 83 7.18 -5.26 25.47
C LEU A 83 6.86 -5.91 26.81
#